data_AF-A0A444UC56-F1
#
_entry.id   AF-A0A444UC56-F1
#
_cell.length_a   1.000
_cell.length_b   1.000
_cell.length_c   1.000
_cell.angle_alpha   90.00
_cell.angle_beta   90.00
_cell.angle_gamma   90.00
#
_symmetry.space_group_name_H-M   'P 1'
#
loop_
_entity.id
_entity.type
_entity.pdbx_description
1 polymer ?
#
loop_
_entity_poly.entity_id
_entity_poly.type
_entity_poly.pdbx_seq_one_letter_code
_entity_poly.pdbx_strand_id
1 'polypeptide(L)'
;MKGATPKKQATPKKVLQLPSPEYVIYTDTELEQVRKHYFEMKHIGRKCILSKELRCRLMRNTMTNMVSILRATVEAEDVRYPSKEEITAMAKRLVEYYPMLQDKPGGSKHSWVLGELCRIVSKDNTAYIKEVKERWDTFQSQAVFYGIMKKMMKPPMTFNTEEQAINMLKTLPAMFPSAVAPPKKLGRESEALLHVLMPSEDPNTYLQRRPLSCPVLIVDKENCMVAIGTTPVATFPKNPLHEGALYLMVYYYALHMTYQKCISTLLSVLQTEVLQDEIHERDTTSSYRKAMAEWKKCIGE
;
A
#
# COMPACT_ATOMS: atom_id res chain seq x y z
N MET A 1 -15.98 -55.37 -33.83
CA MET A 1 -16.70 -54.08 -33.99
C MET A 1 -17.14 -53.57 -32.63
N LYS A 2 -16.76 -52.32 -32.31
CA LYS A 2 -17.39 -51.33 -31.39
C LYS A 2 -17.76 -51.85 -29.97
N GLY A 3 -17.06 -51.53 -28.90
CA GLY A 3 -16.58 -50.21 -28.48
C GLY A 3 -17.69 -49.47 -27.72
N ALA A 4 -17.99 -49.90 -26.49
CA ALA A 4 -18.97 -49.24 -25.62
C ALA A 4 -18.28 -48.15 -24.80
N THR A 5 -18.44 -46.90 -25.23
CA THR A 5 -18.07 -45.69 -24.49
C THR A 5 -19.05 -45.45 -23.34
N PRO A 6 -18.60 -45.08 -22.12
CA PRO A 6 -19.50 -44.62 -21.08
C PRO A 6 -20.04 -43.24 -21.46
N LYS A 7 -21.37 -43.05 -21.31
CA LYS A 7 -22.02 -41.75 -21.38
C LYS A 7 -21.33 -40.81 -20.39
N LYS A 8 -20.64 -39.78 -20.88
CA LYS A 8 -20.24 -38.62 -20.08
C LYS A 8 -21.51 -38.03 -19.47
N GLN A 9 -21.72 -38.22 -18.17
CA GLN A 9 -22.58 -37.34 -17.39
C GLN A 9 -22.03 -35.93 -17.57
N ALA A 10 -22.82 -35.06 -18.20
CA ALA A 10 -22.55 -33.65 -18.20
C ALA A 10 -22.61 -33.18 -16.74
N THR A 11 -21.44 -32.98 -16.13
CA THR A 11 -21.30 -32.20 -14.92
C THR A 11 -22.00 -30.86 -15.15
N PRO A 12 -22.90 -30.40 -14.27
CA PRO A 12 -23.46 -29.07 -14.39
C PRO A 12 -22.27 -28.12 -14.35
N LYS A 13 -22.12 -27.28 -15.38
CA LYS A 13 -21.25 -26.10 -15.29
C LYS A 13 -21.80 -25.29 -14.12
N LYS A 14 -21.19 -25.46 -12.94
CA LYS A 14 -21.35 -24.51 -11.84
C LYS A 14 -20.67 -23.24 -12.30
N VAL A 15 -21.40 -22.47 -13.10
CA VAL A 15 -21.16 -21.04 -13.24
C VAL A 15 -21.39 -20.51 -11.84
N LEU A 16 -20.31 -20.37 -11.07
CA LEU A 16 -20.37 -19.69 -9.79
C LEU A 16 -20.76 -18.26 -10.12
N GLN A 17 -22.04 -17.92 -9.87
CA GLN A 17 -22.44 -16.53 -9.89
C GLN A 17 -21.62 -15.84 -8.81
N LEU A 18 -20.95 -14.75 -9.19
CA LEU A 18 -20.43 -13.79 -8.22
C LEU A 18 -21.53 -13.52 -7.18
N PRO A 19 -21.19 -13.39 -5.88
CA PRO A 19 -22.16 -12.90 -4.92
C PRO A 19 -22.74 -11.62 -5.52
N SER A 20 -24.07 -11.57 -5.66
CA SER A 20 -24.77 -10.51 -6.37
C SER A 20 -24.15 -9.17 -6.01
N PRO A 21 -23.85 -8.28 -6.97
CA PRO A 21 -23.16 -7.05 -6.64
C PRO A 21 -23.94 -6.14 -5.66
N GLU A 22 -25.18 -6.52 -5.28
CA GLU A 22 -25.94 -6.06 -4.10
C GLU A 22 -25.21 -6.24 -2.75
N TYR A 23 -24.25 -7.16 -2.63
CA TYR A 23 -23.50 -7.46 -1.39
C TYR A 23 -22.09 -6.84 -1.35
N VAL A 24 -21.77 -5.95 -2.29
CA VAL A 24 -20.42 -5.37 -2.49
C VAL A 24 -20.09 -4.26 -1.49
N ILE A 25 -21.00 -3.87 -0.61
CA ILE A 25 -20.86 -2.68 0.24
C ILE A 25 -20.65 -3.09 1.70
N TYR A 26 -19.40 -3.44 2.05
CA TYR A 26 -18.93 -3.49 3.44
C TYR A 26 -17.90 -2.39 3.63
N THR A 27 -18.23 -1.42 4.46
CA THR A 27 -17.69 -0.08 4.30
C THR A 27 -16.87 0.38 5.48
N ASP A 28 -15.81 1.11 5.15
CA ASP A 28 -14.96 1.78 6.12
C ASP A 28 -15.80 2.72 6.99
N THR A 29 -15.56 2.72 8.30
CA THR A 29 -16.27 3.59 9.25
C THR A 29 -16.08 5.07 8.89
N GLU A 30 -14.92 5.45 8.36
CA GLU A 30 -14.66 6.81 7.88
C GLU A 30 -15.52 7.14 6.65
N LEU A 31 -15.76 6.17 5.77
CA LEU A 31 -16.58 6.35 4.58
C LEU A 31 -18.06 6.57 4.93
N GLU A 32 -18.56 5.84 5.94
CA GLU A 32 -19.90 6.08 6.49
C GLU A 32 -20.01 7.43 7.21
N GLN A 33 -18.98 7.84 7.96
CA GLN A 33 -18.95 9.16 8.60
C GLN A 33 -18.99 10.29 7.57
N VAL A 34 -18.20 10.17 6.49
CA VAL A 34 -18.18 11.14 5.40
C VAL A 34 -19.51 11.15 4.64
N ARG A 35 -20.13 9.98 4.42
CA ARG A 35 -21.47 9.87 3.82
C ARG A 35 -22.53 10.56 4.69
N LYS A 36 -22.50 10.33 6.01
CA LYS A 36 -23.40 10.99 6.96
C LYS A 36 -23.23 12.51 6.91
N HIS A 37 -21.99 12.99 6.98
CA HIS A 37 -21.67 14.40 6.89
C HIS A 37 -22.10 15.01 5.54
N TYR A 38 -21.97 14.27 4.43
CA TYR A 38 -22.46 14.70 3.12
C TYR A 38 -23.97 14.96 3.14
N PHE A 39 -24.76 14.06 3.73
CA PHE A 39 -26.22 14.24 3.81
C PHE A 39 -26.63 15.36 4.77
N GLU A 40 -25.92 15.53 5.89
CA GLU A 40 -26.10 16.67 6.80
C GLU A 40 -25.86 18.00 6.08
N MET A 41 -24.76 18.11 5.33
CA MET A 41 -24.44 19.30 4.55
C MET A 41 -25.46 19.56 3.44
N LYS A 42 -25.93 18.50 2.76
CA LYS A 42 -26.96 18.58 1.73
C LYS A 42 -28.29 19.06 2.30
N HIS A 43 -28.67 18.62 3.50
CA HIS A 43 -29.90 19.02 4.18
C HIS A 43 -29.94 20.53 4.47
N ILE A 44 -28.79 21.13 4.81
CA ILE A 44 -28.65 22.57 5.05
C ILE A 44 -28.33 23.38 3.78
N GLY A 45 -28.50 22.79 2.60
CA GLY A 45 -28.25 23.45 1.30
C GLY A 45 -26.78 23.74 1.00
N ARG A 46 -25.85 23.15 1.76
CA ARG A 46 -24.40 23.33 1.56
C ARG A 46 -23.80 22.18 0.77
N LYS A 47 -22.75 22.50 0.00
CA LYS A 47 -21.99 21.51 -0.76
C LYS A 47 -20.96 20.84 0.14
N CYS A 48 -21.00 19.52 0.25
CA CYS A 48 -19.91 18.74 0.81
C CYS A 48 -18.83 18.59 -0.28
N ILE A 49 -17.67 19.19 -0.06
CA ILE A 49 -16.51 19.10 -0.96
C ILE A 49 -15.50 18.20 -0.28
N LEU A 50 -15.28 17.02 -0.85
CA LEU A 50 -14.18 16.16 -0.42
C LEU A 50 -12.89 16.62 -1.08
N SER A 51 -11.79 16.61 -0.33
CA SER A 51 -10.47 16.78 -0.92
C SER A 51 -10.18 15.60 -1.87
N LYS A 52 -9.26 15.83 -2.81
CA LYS A 52 -8.84 14.79 -3.76
C LYS A 52 -8.23 13.59 -3.02
N GLU A 53 -7.43 13.87 -2.01
CA GLU A 53 -6.76 12.87 -1.16
C GLU A 53 -7.79 12.05 -0.37
N LEU A 54 -8.79 12.69 0.23
CA LEU A 54 -9.85 11.99 0.95
C LEU A 54 -10.65 11.09 0.01
N ARG A 55 -10.98 11.55 -1.21
CA ARG A 55 -11.66 10.73 -2.23
C ARG A 55 -10.84 9.52 -2.68
N CYS A 56 -9.57 9.74 -3.01
CA CYS A 56 -8.68 8.68 -3.47
C CYS A 56 -8.45 7.63 -2.39
N ARG A 57 -8.26 8.07 -1.14
CA ARG A 57 -8.12 7.18 0.02
C ARG A 57 -9.37 6.31 0.14
N LEU A 58 -10.52 6.92 0.42
CA LEU A 58 -11.80 6.24 0.59
C LEU A 58 -12.14 5.21 -0.51
N MET A 59 -11.82 5.51 -1.77
CA MET A 59 -11.94 4.58 -2.89
C MET A 59 -10.98 3.38 -2.77
N ARG A 60 -9.70 3.64 -2.48
CA ARG A 60 -8.69 2.60 -2.26
C ARG A 60 -9.08 1.65 -1.12
N ASN A 61 -9.54 2.16 0.03
CA ASN A 61 -9.95 1.33 1.19
C ASN A 61 -11.04 0.35 0.76
N THR A 62 -12.07 0.90 0.14
CA THR A 62 -13.27 0.19 -0.28
C THR A 62 -12.90 -0.91 -1.28
N MET A 63 -11.97 -0.59 -2.19
CA MET A 63 -11.55 -1.53 -3.22
C MET A 63 -10.58 -2.60 -2.74
N THR A 64 -9.63 -2.26 -1.90
CA THR A 64 -8.76 -3.24 -1.25
C THR A 64 -9.59 -4.24 -0.45
N ASN A 65 -10.61 -3.78 0.27
CA ASN A 65 -11.53 -4.66 1.00
C ASN A 65 -12.30 -5.59 0.04
N MET A 66 -12.87 -5.05 -1.04
CA MET A 66 -13.59 -5.86 -2.04
C MET A 66 -12.70 -6.91 -2.70
N VAL A 67 -11.49 -6.52 -3.14
CA VAL A 67 -10.53 -7.43 -3.77
C VAL A 67 -10.06 -8.49 -2.78
N SER A 68 -9.83 -8.12 -1.52
CA SER A 68 -9.43 -9.08 -0.48
C SER A 68 -10.53 -10.11 -0.21
N ILE A 69 -11.80 -9.70 -0.16
CA ILE A 69 -12.94 -10.61 -0.04
C ILE A 69 -13.05 -11.50 -1.27
N LEU A 70 -13.00 -10.93 -2.47
CA LEU A 70 -13.03 -11.70 -3.72
C LEU A 70 -11.95 -12.78 -3.75
N ARG A 71 -10.72 -12.43 -3.36
CA ARG A 71 -9.60 -13.37 -3.27
C ARG A 71 -9.78 -14.41 -2.14
N ALA A 72 -10.40 -14.04 -1.03
CA ALA A 72 -10.70 -14.97 0.07
C ALA A 72 -11.85 -15.95 -0.28
N THR A 73 -12.74 -15.56 -1.21
CA THR A 73 -13.87 -16.39 -1.65
C THR A 73 -13.55 -17.35 -2.79
N VAL A 74 -12.38 -17.22 -3.41
CA VAL A 74 -11.93 -18.04 -4.54
C VAL A 74 -10.79 -18.93 -4.05
N GLU A 75 -10.90 -20.25 -4.22
CA GLU A 75 -9.79 -21.16 -3.92
C GLU A 75 -8.55 -20.75 -4.72
N ALA A 76 -7.37 -20.84 -4.08
CA ALA A 76 -6.13 -20.16 -4.47
C ALA A 76 -5.63 -20.42 -5.91
N GLU A 77 -6.22 -21.35 -6.65
CA GLU A 77 -5.81 -21.74 -8.00
C GLU A 77 -6.49 -20.92 -9.12
N ASP A 78 -7.57 -20.19 -8.85
CA ASP A 78 -8.39 -19.56 -9.90
C ASP A 78 -8.61 -18.04 -9.70
N VAL A 79 -7.54 -17.30 -9.37
CA VAL A 79 -7.58 -15.84 -9.20
C VAL A 79 -7.99 -15.14 -10.51
N ARG A 80 -9.30 -14.97 -10.73
CA ARG A 80 -9.85 -14.25 -11.89
C ARG A 80 -10.03 -12.78 -11.56
N TYR A 81 -9.40 -11.93 -12.37
CA TYR A 81 -9.63 -10.49 -12.34
C TYR A 81 -11.08 -10.17 -12.79
N PRO A 82 -11.78 -9.24 -12.10
CA PRO A 82 -13.09 -8.74 -12.51
C PRO A 82 -13.13 -8.26 -13.97
N SER A 83 -14.21 -8.57 -14.68
CA SER A 83 -14.50 -8.08 -16.04
C SER A 83 -14.77 -6.57 -16.07
N LYS A 84 -14.68 -5.97 -17.26
CA LYS A 84 -14.99 -4.54 -17.46
C LYS A 84 -16.43 -4.21 -17.05
N GLU A 85 -17.35 -5.13 -17.31
CA GLU A 85 -18.77 -5.02 -16.96
C GLU A 85 -18.97 -5.07 -15.44
N GLU A 86 -18.26 -5.97 -14.75
CA GLU A 86 -18.25 -6.07 -13.28
C GLU A 86 -17.68 -4.80 -12.65
N ILE A 87 -16.54 -4.33 -13.13
CA ILE A 87 -15.91 -3.08 -12.69
C ILE A 87 -16.86 -1.89 -12.89
N THR A 88 -17.56 -1.83 -14.02
CA THR A 88 -18.56 -0.79 -14.31
C THR A 88 -19.76 -0.87 -13.36
N ALA A 89 -20.24 -2.08 -13.04
CA ALA A 89 -21.34 -2.27 -12.10
C ALA A 89 -20.94 -1.91 -10.66
N MET A 90 -19.70 -2.19 -10.26
CA MET A 90 -19.13 -1.79 -8.97
C MET A 90 -19.01 -0.27 -8.86
N ALA A 91 -18.53 0.40 -9.93
CA ALA A 91 -18.44 1.86 -10.00
C ALA A 91 -19.80 2.53 -9.80
N LYS A 92 -20.83 2.00 -10.45
CA LYS A 92 -22.21 2.50 -10.35
C LYS A 92 -22.73 2.38 -8.93
N ARG A 93 -22.63 1.19 -8.33
CA ARG A 93 -23.09 0.94 -6.96
C ARG A 93 -22.35 1.78 -5.93
N LEU A 94 -21.03 1.95 -6.09
CA LEU A 94 -20.25 2.79 -5.20
C LEU A 94 -20.75 4.23 -5.21
N VAL A 95 -21.00 4.78 -6.39
CA VAL A 95 -21.50 6.15 -6.53
C VAL A 95 -22.96 6.31 -6.09
N GLU A 96 -23.79 5.28 -6.28
CA GLU A 96 -25.18 5.27 -5.80
C GLU A 96 -25.24 5.31 -4.27
N TYR A 97 -24.41 4.49 -3.63
CA TYR A 97 -24.36 4.40 -2.18
C TYR A 97 -23.59 5.57 -1.55
N TYR A 98 -22.52 6.01 -2.21
CA TYR A 98 -21.67 7.15 -1.85
C TYR A 98 -21.77 8.29 -2.85
N PRO A 99 -22.89 9.05 -2.84
CA PRO A 99 -23.12 10.14 -3.77
C PRO A 99 -22.08 11.27 -3.66
N MET A 100 -21.32 11.34 -2.55
CA MET A 100 -20.22 12.28 -2.39
C MET A 100 -19.00 11.99 -3.28
N LEU A 101 -18.92 10.78 -3.86
CA LEU A 101 -17.89 10.35 -4.81
C LEU A 101 -18.22 10.75 -6.26
N GLN A 102 -19.41 11.32 -6.52
CA GLN A 102 -19.77 11.81 -7.85
C GLN A 102 -18.84 12.93 -8.31
N ASP A 103 -18.52 12.91 -9.61
CA ASP A 103 -17.82 14.00 -10.28
C ASP A 103 -18.62 15.32 -10.21
N LYS A 104 -17.96 16.43 -10.56
CA LYS A 104 -18.62 17.74 -10.69
C LYS A 104 -19.86 17.61 -11.60
N PRO A 105 -20.95 18.37 -11.33
CA PRO A 105 -22.17 18.28 -12.11
C PRO A 105 -21.87 18.60 -13.59
N GLY A 106 -22.17 17.65 -14.47
CA GLY A 106 -21.95 17.75 -15.93
C GLY A 106 -21.03 16.69 -16.54
N GLY A 107 -20.28 15.94 -15.75
CA GLY A 107 -19.50 14.77 -16.21
C GLY A 107 -20.30 13.46 -16.20
N SER A 108 -19.81 12.43 -16.90
CA SER A 108 -20.26 11.04 -16.69
C SER A 108 -20.19 10.72 -15.19
N LYS A 109 -21.34 10.39 -14.57
CA LYS A 109 -21.51 10.26 -13.10
C LYS A 109 -20.53 9.30 -12.42
N HIS A 110 -19.81 8.48 -13.18
CA HIS A 110 -18.94 7.41 -12.70
C HIS A 110 -17.54 7.44 -13.34
N SER A 111 -17.20 8.46 -14.14
CA SER A 111 -16.02 8.43 -15.02
C SER A 111 -14.72 8.23 -14.26
N TRP A 112 -14.49 8.99 -13.19
CA TRP A 112 -13.26 8.89 -12.44
C TRP A 112 -13.22 7.64 -11.53
N VAL A 113 -14.35 7.30 -10.87
CA VAL A 113 -14.48 6.09 -10.05
C VAL A 113 -14.20 4.86 -10.89
N LEU A 114 -14.75 4.80 -12.11
CA LEU A 114 -14.49 3.75 -13.07
C LEU A 114 -13.02 3.72 -13.50
N GLY A 115 -12.41 4.88 -13.75
CA GLY A 115 -10.98 4.98 -14.07
C GLY A 115 -10.08 4.44 -12.95
N GLU A 116 -10.38 4.80 -11.71
CA GLU A 116 -9.62 4.35 -10.54
C GLU A 116 -9.83 2.85 -10.25
N LEU A 117 -11.05 2.35 -10.44
CA LEU A 117 -11.34 0.92 -10.37
C LEU A 117 -10.59 0.14 -11.44
N CYS A 118 -10.62 0.60 -12.68
CA CYS A 118 -9.86 0.00 -13.76
C CYS A 118 -8.36 0.02 -13.43
N ARG A 119 -7.81 1.11 -12.90
CA ARG A 119 -6.39 1.20 -12.52
C ARG A 119 -6.01 0.16 -11.45
N ILE A 120 -6.82 0.03 -10.41
CA ILE A 120 -6.55 -0.86 -9.27
C ILE A 120 -6.74 -2.33 -9.65
N VAL A 121 -7.78 -2.63 -10.43
CA VAL A 121 -8.23 -4.00 -10.75
C VAL A 121 -7.67 -4.50 -12.07
N SER A 122 -7.03 -3.65 -12.89
CA SER A 122 -6.50 -4.09 -14.19
C SER A 122 -5.44 -5.19 -14.03
N LYS A 123 -5.61 -6.26 -14.80
CA LYS A 123 -4.57 -7.28 -15.05
C LYS A 123 -3.28 -6.68 -15.66
N ASP A 124 -3.41 -5.52 -16.31
CA ASP A 124 -2.34 -4.74 -16.94
C ASP A 124 -1.80 -3.64 -15.99
N ASN A 125 -2.15 -3.69 -14.69
CA ASN A 125 -1.45 -2.94 -13.64
C ASN A 125 0.03 -3.35 -13.53
N THR A 126 0.49 -4.31 -14.34
CA THR A 126 1.91 -4.54 -14.59
C THR A 126 2.63 -3.28 -15.06
N ALA A 127 1.99 -2.40 -15.84
CA ALA A 127 2.61 -1.14 -16.29
C ALA A 127 2.85 -0.19 -15.12
N TYR A 128 1.83 0.06 -14.28
CA TYR A 128 1.99 0.94 -13.12
C TYR A 128 2.87 0.31 -12.03
N ILE A 129 2.77 -1.00 -11.79
CA ILE A 129 3.70 -1.71 -10.90
C ILE A 129 5.14 -1.58 -11.41
N LYS A 130 5.35 -1.74 -12.73
CA LYS A 130 6.66 -1.55 -13.37
C LYS A 130 7.14 -0.11 -13.20
N GLU A 131 6.29 0.89 -13.43
CA GLU A 131 6.62 2.31 -13.21
C GLU A 131 6.96 2.60 -11.73
N VAL A 132 6.24 2.02 -10.78
CA VAL A 132 6.56 2.15 -9.34
C VAL A 132 7.91 1.50 -9.03
N LYS A 133 8.20 0.32 -9.59
CA LYS A 133 9.49 -0.35 -9.43
C LYS A 133 10.63 0.43 -10.08
N GLU A 134 10.43 0.97 -11.28
CA GLU A 134 11.43 1.81 -11.96
C GLU A 134 11.69 3.12 -11.19
N ARG A 135 10.64 3.73 -10.63
CA ARG A 135 10.78 4.88 -9.72
C ARG A 135 11.50 4.51 -8.43
N TRP A 136 11.22 3.33 -7.87
CA TRP A 136 11.92 2.81 -6.71
C TRP A 136 13.40 2.58 -6.99
N ASP A 137 13.75 1.97 -8.12
CA ASP A 137 15.14 1.72 -8.52
C ASP A 137 15.90 3.04 -8.72
N THR A 138 15.24 4.02 -9.34
CA THR A 138 15.78 5.37 -9.51
C THR A 138 16.00 6.04 -8.16
N PHE A 139 14.99 6.02 -7.29
CA PHE A 139 15.07 6.58 -5.94
C PHE A 139 16.16 5.91 -5.12
N GLN A 140 16.27 4.58 -5.14
CA GLN A 140 17.31 3.82 -4.43
C GLN A 140 18.70 4.24 -4.90
N SER A 141 18.90 4.34 -6.22
CA SER A 141 20.18 4.75 -6.80
C SER A 141 20.59 6.16 -6.34
N GLN A 142 19.66 7.11 -6.36
CA GLN A 142 19.89 8.47 -5.86
C GLN A 142 20.12 8.49 -4.35
N ALA A 143 19.38 7.69 -3.59
CA ALA A 143 19.44 7.69 -2.14
C ALA A 143 20.73 7.04 -1.60
N VAL A 144 21.35 6.12 -2.34
CA VAL A 144 22.73 5.66 -2.04
C VAL A 144 23.71 6.84 -2.08
N PHE A 145 23.67 7.66 -3.14
CA PHE A 145 24.54 8.82 -3.26
C PHE A 145 24.27 9.86 -2.16
N TYR A 146 22.99 10.17 -1.93
CA TYR A 146 22.56 11.06 -0.86
C TYR A 146 23.05 10.58 0.52
N GLY A 147 22.91 9.28 0.80
CA GLY A 147 23.38 8.65 2.03
C GLY A 147 24.90 8.76 2.22
N ILE A 148 25.69 8.59 1.15
CA ILE A 148 27.14 8.77 1.17
C ILE A 148 27.50 10.24 1.46
N MET A 149 26.87 11.19 0.77
CA MET A 149 27.11 12.62 1.00
C MET A 149 26.80 13.04 2.44
N LYS A 150 25.73 12.49 3.03
CA LYS A 150 25.36 12.71 4.43
C LYS A 150 26.18 11.90 5.43
N LYS A 151 27.18 11.13 4.96
CA LYS A 151 28.02 10.23 5.77
C LYS A 151 27.23 9.18 6.56
N MET A 152 26.04 8.82 6.06
CA MET A 152 25.15 7.82 6.64
C MET A 152 25.38 6.42 6.04
N MET A 153 25.95 6.35 4.84
CA MET A 153 26.30 5.10 4.17
C MET A 153 27.79 5.06 3.83
N LYS A 154 28.35 3.85 3.89
CA LYS A 154 29.65 3.55 3.29
C LYS A 154 29.46 3.21 1.80
N PRO A 155 30.44 3.48 0.94
CA PRO A 155 30.38 3.09 -0.46
C PRO A 155 30.11 1.59 -0.62
N PRO A 156 29.17 1.17 -1.49
CA PRO A 156 28.66 -0.20 -1.53
C PRO A 156 29.63 -1.23 -2.14
N MET A 157 30.86 -0.86 -2.47
CA MET A 157 31.78 -1.66 -3.30
C MET A 157 32.15 -3.04 -2.72
N THR A 158 31.88 -3.31 -1.44
CA THR A 158 32.25 -4.58 -0.78
C THR A 158 31.06 -5.45 -0.36
N PHE A 159 29.82 -4.97 -0.48
CA PHE A 159 28.65 -5.69 0.00
C PHE A 159 28.03 -6.56 -1.10
N ASN A 160 27.51 -7.74 -0.73
CA ASN A 160 26.62 -8.48 -1.62
C ASN A 160 25.24 -7.77 -1.73
N THR A 161 24.41 -8.16 -2.69
CA THR A 161 23.14 -7.48 -2.98
C THR A 161 22.18 -7.46 -1.77
N GLU A 162 22.17 -8.50 -0.94
CA GLU A 162 21.32 -8.56 0.26
C GLU A 162 21.82 -7.58 1.34
N GLU A 163 23.12 -7.56 1.61
CA GLU A 163 23.75 -6.65 2.56
C GLU A 163 23.59 -5.19 2.12
N GLN A 164 23.68 -4.91 0.82
CA GLN A 164 23.38 -3.60 0.26
C GLN A 164 21.94 -3.19 0.55
N ALA A 165 20.97 -4.07 0.30
CA ALA A 165 19.55 -3.81 0.56
C ALA A 165 19.27 -3.58 2.06
N ILE A 166 19.82 -4.42 2.94
CA ILE A 166 19.68 -4.28 4.40
C ILE A 166 20.29 -2.95 4.86
N ASN A 167 21.51 -2.63 4.42
CA ASN A 167 22.19 -1.40 4.80
C ASN A 167 21.41 -0.16 4.31
N MET A 168 20.88 -0.22 3.09
CA MET A 168 20.06 0.85 2.52
C MET A 168 18.78 1.05 3.35
N LEU A 169 18.01 -0.02 3.60
CA LEU A 169 16.78 0.04 4.39
C LEU A 169 17.03 0.51 5.83
N LYS A 170 18.14 0.10 6.46
CA LYS A 170 18.52 0.56 7.81
C LYS A 170 18.89 2.04 7.87
N THR A 171 19.44 2.60 6.79
CA THR A 171 19.94 3.99 6.77
C THR A 171 18.89 4.99 6.30
N LEU A 172 17.88 4.57 5.53
CA LEU A 172 16.79 5.41 5.04
C LEU A 172 16.16 6.33 6.12
N PRO A 173 15.77 5.84 7.32
CA PRO A 173 15.20 6.70 8.35
C PRO A 173 16.13 7.83 8.82
N ALA A 174 17.44 7.58 8.87
CA ALA A 174 18.43 8.58 9.27
C ALA A 174 18.72 9.59 8.16
N MET A 175 18.55 9.20 6.89
CA MET A 175 18.65 10.14 5.75
C MET A 175 17.51 11.17 5.77
N PHE A 176 16.32 10.73 6.18
CA PHE A 176 15.07 11.50 6.21
C PHE A 176 14.50 11.58 7.64
N PRO A 177 15.18 12.28 8.56
CA PRO A 177 14.85 12.24 9.98
C PRO A 177 13.51 12.91 10.29
N SER A 178 12.72 12.26 11.14
CA SER A 178 11.49 12.83 11.69
C SER A 178 11.79 13.67 12.94
N ALA A 179 10.93 14.65 13.26
CA ALA A 179 11.08 15.47 14.48
C ALA A 179 10.85 14.68 15.78
N VAL A 180 10.22 13.51 15.69
CA VAL A 180 9.84 12.69 16.85
C VAL A 180 10.84 11.55 16.99
N ALA A 181 11.48 11.46 18.16
CA ALA A 181 12.40 10.36 18.46
C ALA A 181 11.67 9.01 18.55
N PRO A 182 12.34 7.89 18.23
CA PRO A 182 11.77 6.56 18.45
C PRO A 182 11.53 6.28 19.94
N PRO A 183 10.60 5.37 20.30
CA PRO A 183 10.45 4.91 21.67
C PRO A 183 11.77 4.37 22.22
N LYS A 184 12.12 4.69 23.48
CA LYS A 184 13.39 4.25 24.09
C LYS A 184 13.66 2.74 23.97
N LYS A 185 12.61 1.92 24.08
CA LYS A 185 12.69 0.45 23.97
C LYS A 185 12.94 -0.06 22.54
N LEU A 186 12.73 0.76 21.52
CA LEU A 186 12.94 0.40 20.13
C LEU A 186 14.42 0.48 19.72
N GLY A 187 15.21 1.28 20.42
CA GLY A 187 16.60 1.55 20.06
C GLY A 187 16.68 2.57 18.92
N ARG A 188 16.84 2.09 17.68
CA ARG A 188 17.05 2.94 16.48
C ARG A 188 15.76 3.12 15.69
N GLU A 189 15.63 4.24 15.01
CA GLU A 189 14.51 4.51 14.07
C GLU A 189 14.41 3.45 12.96
N SER A 190 15.52 2.82 12.56
CA SER A 190 15.53 1.72 11.58
C SER A 190 14.69 0.52 12.01
N GLU A 191 14.59 0.23 13.31
CA GLU A 191 13.80 -0.88 13.86
C GLU A 191 12.28 -0.61 13.76
N ALA A 192 11.88 0.63 13.43
CA ALA A 192 10.51 0.92 13.06
C ALA A 192 10.15 0.37 11.66
N LEU A 193 11.16 0.18 10.79
CA LEU A 193 11.00 -0.22 9.39
C LEU A 193 11.43 -1.68 9.16
N LEU A 194 12.63 -2.05 9.65
CA LEU A 194 13.32 -3.30 9.34
C LEU A 194 13.96 -3.88 10.60
N HIS A 195 13.80 -5.18 10.80
CA HIS A 195 14.50 -5.98 11.79
C HIS A 195 15.16 -7.20 11.13
N VAL A 196 16.41 -7.48 11.48
CA VAL A 196 17.13 -8.67 10.99
C VAL A 196 17.28 -9.62 12.16
N LEU A 197 16.66 -10.79 12.07
CA LEU A 197 16.65 -11.75 13.17
C LEU A 197 18.05 -12.27 13.45
N MET A 198 18.38 -12.40 14.74
CA MET A 198 19.53 -13.19 15.14
C MET A 198 19.27 -14.69 14.91
N PRO A 199 20.31 -15.53 14.72
CA PRO A 199 20.12 -16.97 14.44
C PRO A 199 19.29 -17.75 15.47
N SER A 200 19.18 -17.27 16.70
CA SER A 200 18.39 -17.88 17.79
C SER A 200 17.14 -17.08 18.17
N GLU A 201 16.84 -16.00 17.45
CA GLU A 201 15.71 -15.13 17.75
C GLU A 201 14.43 -15.63 17.10
N ASP A 202 13.43 -15.90 17.92
CA ASP A 202 12.09 -16.26 17.44
C ASP A 202 11.31 -15.00 17.00
N PRO A 203 10.82 -14.94 15.74
CA PRO A 203 10.10 -13.78 15.23
C PRO A 203 8.88 -13.39 16.06
N ASN A 204 8.14 -14.37 16.59
CA ASN A 204 6.94 -14.10 17.41
C ASN A 204 7.33 -13.45 18.73
N THR A 205 8.38 -13.94 19.37
CA THR A 205 8.94 -13.39 20.61
C THR A 205 9.42 -11.96 20.41
N TYR A 206 10.09 -11.67 19.28
CA TYR A 206 10.46 -10.31 18.90
C TYR A 206 9.22 -9.41 18.77
N LEU A 207 8.23 -9.84 17.99
CA LEU A 207 7.00 -9.07 17.74
C LEU A 207 6.22 -8.75 19.02
N GLN A 208 6.12 -9.68 19.96
CA GLN A 208 5.45 -9.47 21.25
C GLN A 208 6.16 -8.44 22.15
N ARG A 209 7.48 -8.29 22.01
CA ARG A 209 8.28 -7.33 22.79
C ARG A 209 8.39 -5.97 22.12
N ARG A 210 8.12 -5.90 20.83
CA ARG A 210 8.27 -4.69 20.03
C ARG A 210 7.33 -3.59 20.53
N PRO A 211 7.81 -2.37 20.79
CA PRO A 211 6.98 -1.29 21.35
C PRO A 211 6.05 -0.61 20.32
N LEU A 212 6.06 -1.05 19.07
CA LEU A 212 5.34 -0.46 17.96
C LEU A 212 4.47 -1.49 17.26
N SER A 213 3.26 -1.08 16.89
CA SER A 213 2.32 -1.91 16.12
C SER A 213 2.28 -1.58 14.62
N CYS A 214 3.18 -0.72 14.14
CA CYS A 214 3.26 -0.37 12.73
C CYS A 214 3.86 -1.51 11.89
N PRO A 215 3.60 -1.54 10.56
CA PRO A 215 4.23 -2.49 9.65
C PRO A 215 5.75 -2.53 9.83
N VAL A 216 6.30 -3.73 9.88
CA VAL A 216 7.74 -3.98 9.99
C VAL A 216 8.14 -5.12 9.06
N LEU A 217 9.28 -4.95 8.40
CA LEU A 217 9.93 -5.98 7.62
C LEU A 217 10.88 -6.76 8.52
N ILE A 218 10.70 -8.07 8.61
CA ILE A 218 11.56 -8.98 9.35
C ILE A 218 12.34 -9.81 8.34
N VAL A 219 13.66 -9.82 8.47
CA VAL A 219 14.56 -10.59 7.60
C VAL A 219 15.12 -11.75 8.41
N ASP A 220 14.75 -12.96 8.02
CA ASP A 220 15.27 -14.22 8.53
C ASP A 220 16.47 -14.70 7.68
N LYS A 221 16.99 -15.90 7.91
CA LYS A 221 18.06 -16.52 7.12
C LYS A 221 17.64 -16.82 5.68
N GLU A 222 16.41 -17.30 5.47
CA GLU A 222 15.94 -17.77 4.15
C GLU A 222 14.83 -16.88 3.57
N ASN A 223 14.02 -16.26 4.43
CA ASN A 223 12.83 -15.54 4.02
C ASN A 223 12.77 -14.13 4.63
N CYS A 224 11.87 -13.33 4.08
CA CYS A 224 11.42 -12.08 4.64
C CYS A 224 9.95 -12.19 5.04
N MET A 225 9.56 -11.45 6.06
CA MET A 225 8.20 -11.43 6.59
C MET A 225 7.76 -10.00 6.83
N VAL A 226 6.57 -9.63 6.39
CA VAL A 226 5.91 -8.40 6.84
C VAL A 226 5.00 -8.75 8.00
N ALA A 227 5.09 -7.99 9.08
CA ALA A 227 4.23 -8.11 10.24
C ALA A 227 3.64 -6.76 10.63
N ILE A 228 2.43 -6.79 11.20
CA ILE A 228 1.71 -5.63 11.69
C ILE A 228 1.24 -5.93 13.11
N GLY A 229 1.63 -5.10 14.07
CA GLY A 229 1.47 -5.47 15.49
C GLY A 229 2.24 -6.76 15.78
N THR A 230 1.52 -7.75 16.28
CA THR A 230 2.04 -9.09 16.58
C THR A 230 1.70 -10.12 15.52
N THR A 231 1.13 -9.69 14.39
CA THR A 231 0.55 -10.58 13.38
C THR A 231 1.38 -10.55 12.10
N PRO A 232 1.99 -11.67 11.68
CA PRO A 232 2.53 -11.84 10.34
C PRO A 232 1.42 -11.71 9.29
N VAL A 233 1.67 -10.94 8.23
CA VAL A 233 0.70 -10.69 7.14
C VAL A 233 1.19 -11.12 5.75
N ALA A 234 2.50 -11.30 5.58
CA ALA A 234 3.09 -11.88 4.38
C ALA A 234 4.45 -12.49 4.67
N THR A 235 4.81 -13.53 3.92
CA THR A 235 6.14 -14.13 3.88
C THR A 235 6.56 -14.27 2.43
N PHE A 236 7.80 -13.93 2.11
CA PHE A 236 8.34 -13.98 0.76
C PHE A 236 9.84 -14.32 0.77
N PRO A 237 10.40 -14.83 -0.34
CA PRO A 237 11.84 -15.10 -0.43
C PRO A 237 12.67 -13.83 -0.22
N LYS A 238 13.91 -13.98 0.25
CA LYS A 238 14.84 -12.86 0.40
C LYS A 238 15.12 -12.06 -0.86
N ASN A 239 14.98 -12.64 -2.04
CA ASN A 239 15.02 -11.89 -3.28
C ASN A 239 13.57 -11.68 -3.74
N PRO A 240 13.03 -10.44 -3.81
CA PRO A 240 13.71 -9.14 -3.87
C PRO A 240 13.63 -8.26 -2.59
N LEU A 241 14.51 -8.46 -1.60
CA LEU A 241 14.56 -7.68 -0.34
C LEU A 241 14.73 -6.17 -0.57
N HIS A 242 15.38 -5.77 -1.66
CA HIS A 242 15.52 -4.36 -2.00
C HIS A 242 14.16 -3.66 -2.21
N GLU A 243 13.09 -4.38 -2.57
CA GLU A 243 11.72 -3.85 -2.66
C GLU A 243 11.01 -3.79 -1.31
N GLY A 244 11.67 -4.18 -0.21
CA GLY A 244 11.10 -4.29 1.14
C GLY A 244 10.27 -3.09 1.60
N ALA A 245 10.74 -1.87 1.32
CA ALA A 245 10.01 -0.65 1.67
C ALA A 245 8.69 -0.50 0.90
N LEU A 246 8.62 -0.95 -0.36
CA LEU A 246 7.38 -0.93 -1.15
C LEU A 246 6.32 -1.82 -0.52
N TYR A 247 6.70 -3.02 -0.08
CA TYR A 247 5.77 -3.92 0.62
C TYR A 247 5.21 -3.26 1.88
N LEU A 248 6.04 -2.56 2.67
CA LEU A 248 5.56 -1.82 3.84
C LEU A 248 4.59 -0.70 3.45
N MET A 249 4.91 0.08 2.42
CA MET A 249 4.04 1.14 1.90
C MET A 249 2.68 0.58 1.46
N VAL A 250 2.65 -0.59 0.83
CA VAL A 250 1.39 -1.27 0.46
C VAL A 250 0.52 -1.51 1.69
N TYR A 251 1.08 -1.98 2.81
CA TYR A 251 0.27 -2.23 4.02
C TYR A 251 -0.18 -0.95 4.72
N TYR A 252 0.64 0.09 4.77
CA TYR A 252 0.19 1.41 5.24
C TYR A 252 -1.00 1.91 4.41
N TYR A 253 -0.98 1.65 3.10
CA TYR A 253 -2.00 2.10 2.16
C TYR A 253 -3.24 1.24 2.16
N ALA A 254 -3.08 -0.08 2.28
CA ALA A 254 -4.17 -1.05 2.28
C ALA A 254 -5.00 -0.96 3.57
N LEU A 255 -4.36 -0.60 4.68
CA LEU A 255 -4.97 -0.59 6.01
C LEU A 255 -5.14 0.81 6.61
N HIS A 256 -4.84 1.86 5.84
CA HIS A 256 -5.00 3.27 6.26
C HIS A 256 -4.31 3.60 7.57
N MET A 257 -3.16 2.98 7.79
CA MET A 257 -2.42 3.18 9.01
C MET A 257 -1.77 4.56 8.98
N THR A 258 -1.89 5.28 10.09
CA THR A 258 -1.12 6.50 10.30
C THR A 258 0.36 6.15 10.29
N TYR A 259 1.17 6.94 9.58
CA TYR A 259 2.61 6.76 9.61
C TYR A 259 3.16 6.87 11.02
N GLN A 260 4.04 5.95 11.35
CA GLN A 260 4.71 5.95 12.63
C GLN A 260 5.58 7.20 12.75
N LYS A 261 5.31 8.04 13.76
CA LYS A 261 5.89 9.39 13.90
C LYS A 261 7.42 9.46 13.83
N CYS A 262 8.13 8.42 14.26
CA CYS A 262 9.59 8.40 14.23
C CYS A 262 10.19 8.13 12.85
N ILE A 263 9.38 7.66 11.89
CA ILE A 263 9.77 7.41 10.50
C ILE A 263 8.81 8.09 9.51
N SER A 264 7.92 8.97 9.97
CA SER A 264 6.87 9.53 9.13
C SER A 264 7.43 10.40 8.02
N THR A 265 8.53 11.12 8.26
CA THR A 265 9.21 11.91 7.20
C THR A 265 9.72 11.03 6.07
N LEU A 266 10.35 9.89 6.37
CA LEU A 266 10.76 8.92 5.35
C LEU A 266 9.55 8.43 4.54
N LEU A 267 8.49 7.97 5.22
CA LEU A 267 7.31 7.42 4.55
C LEU A 267 6.61 8.46 3.66
N SER A 268 6.58 9.72 4.10
CA SER A 268 6.12 10.85 3.29
C SER A 268 6.99 11.07 2.05
N VAL A 269 8.32 11.03 2.18
CA VAL A 269 9.23 11.13 1.02
C VAL A 269 8.99 10.00 0.02
N LEU A 270 8.85 8.76 0.48
CA LEU A 270 8.54 7.60 -0.38
C LEU A 270 7.19 7.78 -1.09
N GLN A 271 6.18 8.28 -0.37
CA GLN A 271 4.89 8.61 -0.96
C GLN A 271 5.01 9.63 -2.10
N THR A 272 5.82 10.67 -1.95
CA THR A 272 5.99 11.69 -3.00
C THR A 272 6.88 11.21 -4.14
N GLU A 273 8.05 10.69 -3.84
CA GLU A 273 9.07 10.42 -4.87
C GLU A 273 8.79 9.11 -5.59
N VAL A 274 8.34 8.08 -4.86
CA VAL A 274 8.16 6.74 -5.42
C VAL A 274 6.72 6.52 -5.85
N LEU A 275 5.75 6.94 -5.05
CA LEU A 275 4.33 6.77 -5.39
C LEU A 275 3.78 7.94 -6.21
N GLN A 276 4.41 9.12 -6.19
CA GLN A 276 3.90 10.36 -6.82
C GLN A 276 2.53 10.79 -6.29
N ASP A 277 2.23 10.43 -5.05
CA ASP A 277 1.01 10.83 -4.36
C ASP A 277 1.21 12.23 -3.74
N GLU A 278 0.17 13.06 -3.82
CA GLU A 278 0.12 14.35 -3.12
C GLU A 278 0.17 14.12 -1.61
N ILE A 279 0.93 14.97 -0.90
CA ILE A 279 0.95 14.97 0.56
C ILE A 279 -0.09 15.96 1.07
N HIS A 280 -0.92 15.50 2.00
CA HIS A 280 -1.89 16.34 2.67
C HIS A 280 -1.19 17.44 3.49
N GLU A 281 -1.77 18.64 3.57
CA GLU A 281 -1.17 19.81 4.25
C GLU A 281 -0.69 19.50 5.68
N ARG A 282 -1.46 18.69 6.41
CA ARG A 282 -1.12 18.24 7.79
C ARG A 282 0.15 17.39 7.87
N ASP A 283 0.49 16.67 6.81
CA ASP A 283 1.68 15.82 6.71
C ASP A 283 2.87 16.59 6.11
N THR A 284 2.65 17.81 5.58
CA THR A 284 3.66 18.77 5.12
C THR A 284 4.37 19.45 6.30
N THR A 285 4.93 18.63 7.18
CA THR A 285 5.67 19.04 8.37
C THR A 285 6.93 19.85 8.02
N SER A 286 7.49 20.57 9.00
CA SER A 286 8.79 21.25 8.83
C SER A 286 9.91 20.27 8.50
N SER A 287 9.93 19.09 9.15
CA SER A 287 10.87 18.01 8.85
C SER A 287 10.75 17.54 7.40
N TYR A 288 9.52 17.29 6.92
CA TYR A 288 9.28 16.92 5.53
C TYR A 288 9.75 17.98 4.55
N ARG A 289 9.36 19.26 4.75
CA ARG A 289 9.78 20.35 3.85
C ARG A 289 11.30 20.50 3.78
N LYS A 290 11.98 20.41 4.93
CA LYS A 290 13.45 20.45 4.99
C LYS A 290 14.07 19.25 4.27
N ALA A 291 13.56 18.04 4.52
CA ALA A 291 14.03 16.82 3.89
C ALA A 291 13.88 16.88 2.36
N MET A 292 12.73 17.32 1.85
CA MET A 292 12.49 17.49 0.41
C MET A 292 13.39 18.55 -0.21
N ALA A 293 13.61 19.69 0.47
CA ALA A 293 14.51 20.73 -0.04
C ALA A 293 15.96 20.23 -0.14
N GLU A 294 16.43 19.50 0.86
CA GLU A 294 17.77 18.88 0.83
C GLU A 294 17.88 17.79 -0.24
N TRP A 295 16.84 16.96 -0.36
CA TRP A 295 16.75 15.88 -1.35
C TRP A 295 16.79 16.42 -2.78
N LYS A 296 15.90 17.37 -3.10
CA LYS A 296 15.83 17.99 -4.44
C LYS A 296 17.13 18.66 -4.84
N LYS A 297 17.75 19.40 -3.91
CA LYS A 297 19.08 19.97 -4.11
C LYS A 297 20.15 18.91 -4.41
N CYS A 298 20.07 17.73 -3.79
CA CYS A 298 20.99 16.62 -4.06
C CYS A 298 20.81 16.04 -5.47
N ILE A 299 19.57 15.90 -5.94
CA ILE A 299 19.25 15.28 -7.23
C ILE A 299 19.21 16.28 -8.40
N GLY A 300 19.38 17.58 -8.13
CA GLY A 300 19.46 18.63 -9.15
C GLY A 300 18.11 19.21 -9.57
N GLU A 301 17.10 19.14 -8.69
CA GLU A 301 15.74 19.68 -8.87
C GLU A 301 15.47 20.96 -8.07
#